data_AF-A0A1F7G030-F1
#
_entry.id   AF-A0A1F7G030-F1
#
_cell.length_a   1.000
_cell.length_b   1.000
_cell.length_c   1.000
_cell.angle_alpha   90.00
_cell.angle_beta   90.00
_cell.angle_gamma   90.00
#
_symmetry.space_group_name_H-M   'P 1'
#
loop_
_entity.id
_entity.type
_entity.pdbx_description
1 polymer ?
#
loop_
_entity_poly.entity_id
_entity_poly.type
_entity_poly.pdbx_seq_one_letter_code
_entity_poly.pdbx_strand_id
1 'polypeptide(L)'
;MATFIGTWIAAGLTLMILSFLYKDNPFFRFAEHLYVGISNAYVVWLVWATIVLPDFIGRVFMNLEPGRPWSPDYWYLVPGILGLVMLTRMIPTIEWMSRWALAFVVGWGAGFVIGPTLNSYLLAQLYASFPWVNMQGYLGSPTGEYVPALINAILLFVCVVTVLIYFFFSYEHKGVIGGAAKIGIWVLMVAFGASFGSTVMARISLFIGRSRFLVQDAEPAGHAFSILLTIGILIVIIAAIIARRRQPPAAEDSEAAE
;
A
#
# COMPACT_ATOMS: atom_id res chain seq x y z
N MET A 1 -4.26 -22.11 23.95
CA MET A 1 -5.58 -22.39 23.31
C MET A 1 -5.97 -21.29 22.32
N ALA A 2 -6.15 -20.03 22.73
CA ALA A 2 -6.52 -18.94 21.81
C ALA A 2 -5.51 -18.70 20.67
N THR A 3 -4.21 -18.81 20.96
CA THR A 3 -3.14 -18.72 19.96
C THR A 3 -3.19 -19.85 18.94
N PHE A 4 -3.49 -21.08 19.39
CA PHE A 4 -3.59 -22.25 18.49
C PHE A 4 -4.73 -22.06 17.49
N ILE A 5 -5.95 -21.76 17.96
CA ILE A 5 -7.11 -21.55 17.08
C ILE A 5 -6.85 -20.40 16.10
N GLY A 6 -6.26 -19.30 16.58
CA GLY A 6 -5.88 -18.16 15.73
C GLY A 6 -4.88 -18.54 14.62
N THR A 7 -3.84 -19.32 14.95
CA THR A 7 -2.86 -19.79 13.98
C THR A 7 -3.49 -20.69 12.91
N TRP A 8 -4.41 -21.58 13.29
CA TRP A 8 -5.12 -22.45 12.34
C TRP A 8 -6.04 -21.66 11.41
N ILE A 9 -6.77 -20.67 11.92
CA ILE A 9 -7.60 -19.77 11.10
C ILE A 9 -6.70 -18.99 10.13
N ALA A 10 -5.58 -18.46 10.60
CA ALA A 10 -4.63 -17.72 9.78
C ALA A 10 -3.99 -18.60 8.69
N ALA A 11 -3.64 -19.85 9.01
CA ALA A 11 -3.12 -20.81 8.04
C ALA A 11 -4.18 -21.15 6.97
N GLY A 12 -5.42 -21.43 7.38
CA GLY A 12 -6.54 -21.68 6.47
C GLY A 12 -6.80 -20.51 5.53
N LEU A 13 -6.86 -19.28 6.04
CA LEU A 13 -7.04 -18.06 5.23
C LEU A 13 -5.86 -17.82 4.28
N THR A 14 -4.63 -18.09 4.72
CA THR A 14 -3.44 -17.98 3.87
C THR A 14 -3.51 -18.96 2.70
N LEU A 15 -3.93 -20.21 2.93
CA LEU A 15 -4.13 -21.20 1.88
C LEU A 15 -5.28 -20.82 0.92
N MET A 16 -6.38 -20.27 1.46
CA MET A 16 -7.50 -19.78 0.62
C MET A 16 -7.05 -18.66 -0.33
N ILE A 17 -6.20 -17.73 0.14
CA ILE A 17 -5.63 -16.66 -0.70
C ILE A 17 -4.66 -17.24 -1.74
N LEU A 18 -3.80 -18.18 -1.34
CA LEU A 18 -2.86 -18.84 -2.25
C LEU A 18 -3.55 -19.71 -3.33
N SER A 19 -4.81 -20.13 -3.12
CA SER A 19 -5.60 -20.83 -4.14
C SER A 19 -5.78 -20.03 -5.44
N PHE A 20 -5.62 -18.70 -5.40
CA PHE A 20 -5.63 -17.85 -6.60
C PHE A 20 -4.59 -18.27 -7.64
N LEU A 21 -3.44 -18.79 -7.21
CA LEU A 21 -2.35 -19.18 -8.12
C LEU A 21 -2.76 -20.31 -9.09
N TYR A 22 -3.81 -21.06 -8.75
CA TYR A 22 -4.28 -22.18 -9.56
C TYR A 22 -5.43 -21.79 -10.51
N LYS A 23 -6.47 -21.11 -10.00
CA LYS A 23 -7.64 -20.57 -10.74
C LYS A 23 -8.56 -19.81 -9.77
N ASP A 24 -9.46 -18.98 -10.28
CA ASP A 24 -10.59 -18.42 -9.50
C ASP A 24 -11.43 -19.53 -8.86
N ASN A 25 -11.27 -19.73 -7.55
CA ASN A 25 -11.96 -20.73 -6.74
C ASN A 25 -12.93 -20.02 -5.77
N PRO A 26 -14.14 -20.55 -5.49
CA PRO A 26 -15.03 -20.04 -4.44
C PRO A 26 -14.34 -19.71 -3.11
N PHE A 27 -13.35 -20.52 -2.70
CA PHE A 27 -12.56 -20.28 -1.49
C PHE A 27 -11.74 -18.98 -1.54
N PHE A 28 -11.16 -18.67 -2.70
CA PHE A 28 -10.43 -17.42 -2.89
C PHE A 28 -11.37 -16.22 -2.83
N ARG A 29 -12.50 -16.27 -3.55
CA ARG A 29 -13.51 -15.19 -3.56
C ARG A 29 -14.08 -14.92 -2.15
N PHE A 30 -14.30 -15.97 -1.37
CA PHE A 30 -14.70 -15.83 0.03
C PHE A 30 -13.64 -15.10 0.86
N ALA A 31 -12.38 -15.52 0.76
CA ALA A 31 -11.28 -14.89 1.49
C ALA A 31 -11.08 -13.42 1.07
N GLU A 32 -11.24 -13.11 -0.21
CA GLU A 32 -11.19 -11.74 -0.73
C GLU A 32 -12.30 -10.86 -0.14
N HIS A 33 -13.56 -11.29 -0.20
CA HIS A 33 -14.68 -10.54 0.38
C HIS A 33 -14.57 -10.41 1.90
N LEU A 34 -14.11 -11.45 2.59
CA LEU A 34 -13.85 -11.41 4.02
C LEU A 34 -12.77 -10.38 4.35
N TYR A 35 -11.65 -10.38 3.61
CA TYR A 35 -10.54 -9.46 3.82
C TYR A 35 -10.96 -8.00 3.58
N VAL A 36 -11.59 -7.71 2.44
CA VAL A 36 -12.07 -6.37 2.11
C VAL A 36 -13.16 -5.93 3.08
N GLY A 37 -14.05 -6.83 3.49
CA GLY A 37 -15.11 -6.57 4.46
C GLY A 37 -14.56 -6.18 5.83
N ILE A 38 -13.62 -6.95 6.38
CA ILE A 38 -12.97 -6.66 7.67
C ILE A 38 -12.19 -5.34 7.59
N SER A 39 -11.46 -5.11 6.48
CA SER A 39 -10.70 -3.88 6.29
C SER A 39 -11.62 -2.64 6.31
N ASN A 40 -12.72 -2.68 5.56
CA ASN A 40 -13.69 -1.58 5.56
C ASN A 40 -14.40 -1.42 6.89
N ALA A 41 -14.79 -2.53 7.54
CA ALA A 41 -15.43 -2.50 8.86
C ALA A 41 -14.52 -1.87 9.92
N TYR A 42 -13.23 -2.20 9.91
CA TYR A 42 -12.25 -1.60 10.82
C TYR A 42 -12.13 -0.08 10.58
N VAL A 43 -12.06 0.36 9.33
CA VAL A 43 -12.00 1.80 9.00
C VAL A 43 -13.26 2.53 9.46
N VAL A 44 -14.44 1.96 9.23
CA VAL A 44 -15.72 2.54 9.69
C VAL A 44 -15.75 2.64 11.21
N TRP A 45 -15.36 1.57 11.91
CA TRP A 45 -15.29 1.57 13.37
C TRP A 45 -14.29 2.60 13.89
N LEU A 46 -13.11 2.70 13.27
CA LEU A 46 -12.09 3.67 13.64
C LEU A 46 -12.65 5.09 13.54
N VAL A 47 -13.23 5.46 12.40
CA VAL A 47 -13.85 6.78 12.19
C VAL A 47 -14.98 7.02 13.19
N TRP A 48 -15.81 6.02 13.47
CA TRP A 48 -16.88 6.13 14.44
C TRP A 48 -16.35 6.42 15.84
N ALA A 49 -15.36 5.65 16.30
CA ALA A 49 -14.82 5.73 17.64
C ALA A 49 -13.92 6.97 17.87
N THR A 50 -13.20 7.43 16.85
CA THR A 50 -12.21 8.51 16.99
C THR A 50 -12.68 9.86 16.50
N ILE A 51 -13.70 9.93 15.63
CA ILE A 51 -14.18 11.18 15.03
C ILE A 51 -15.66 11.39 15.37
N VAL A 52 -16.54 10.47 14.96
CA VAL A 52 -18.00 10.71 15.07
C VAL A 52 -18.45 10.77 16.52
N LEU A 53 -18.03 9.82 17.35
CA LEU A 53 -18.43 9.77 18.74
C LEU A 53 -17.86 10.95 19.57
N PRO A 54 -16.54 11.23 19.57
CA PRO A 54 -15.99 12.32 20.37
C PRO A 54 -16.25 13.72 19.79
N ASP A 55 -16.06 13.93 18.48
CA ASP A 55 -16.10 15.29 17.91
C ASP A 55 -17.50 15.71 17.50
N PHE A 56 -18.31 14.81 16.95
CA PHE A 56 -19.68 15.15 16.56
C PHE A 56 -20.65 14.99 17.74
N ILE A 57 -20.75 13.80 18.34
CA ILE A 57 -21.68 13.58 19.45
C ILE A 57 -21.17 14.25 20.75
N GLY A 58 -19.88 14.07 21.05
CA GLY A 58 -19.22 14.52 22.27
C GLY A 58 -19.09 16.04 22.45
N ARG A 59 -18.95 16.79 21.35
CA ARG A 59 -18.80 18.26 21.42
C ARG A 59 -20.08 19.02 21.08
N VAL A 60 -20.96 18.44 20.26
CA VAL A 60 -22.20 19.12 19.84
C VAL A 60 -23.37 18.80 20.77
N PHE A 61 -23.53 17.53 21.18
CA PHE A 61 -24.77 17.07 21.84
C PHE A 61 -24.61 16.68 23.31
N MET A 62 -23.48 16.10 23.73
CA MET A 62 -23.31 15.61 25.10
C MET A 62 -21.85 15.57 25.50
N ASN A 63 -21.48 15.99 26.71
CA ASN A 63 -20.09 15.92 27.17
C ASN A 63 -19.65 14.46 27.36
N LEU A 64 -18.84 13.95 26.43
CA LEU A 64 -18.26 12.60 26.50
C LEU A 64 -16.85 12.59 27.13
N GLU A 65 -16.26 13.76 27.42
CA GLU A 65 -14.93 13.89 28.03
C GLU A 65 -15.04 14.15 29.55
N PRO A 66 -14.68 13.20 30.43
CA PRO A 66 -14.70 13.41 31.86
C PRO A 66 -13.66 14.48 32.26
N GLY A 67 -14.11 15.55 32.91
CA GLY A 67 -13.22 16.54 33.53
C GLY A 67 -12.96 17.83 32.74
N ARG A 68 -13.59 18.02 31.57
CA ARG A 68 -13.61 19.33 30.88
C ARG A 68 -14.99 20.00 31.00
N PRO A 69 -15.05 21.34 31.23
CA PRO A 69 -16.28 22.09 31.13
C PRO A 69 -16.87 21.90 29.73
N TRP A 70 -18.16 21.56 29.64
CA TRP A 70 -18.82 21.40 28.36
C TRP A 70 -18.99 22.77 27.71
N SER A 71 -18.21 23.03 26.66
CA SER A 71 -18.35 24.18 25.79
C SER A 71 -18.81 23.69 24.41
N PRO A 72 -20.12 23.79 24.09
CA PRO A 72 -20.63 23.34 22.81
C PRO A 72 -19.99 24.14 21.68
N ASP A 73 -19.26 23.47 20.80
CA ASP A 73 -18.71 24.09 19.60
C ASP A 73 -19.58 23.72 18.40
N TYR A 74 -20.50 24.61 18.07
CA TYR A 74 -21.44 24.41 16.97
C TYR A 74 -20.77 24.44 15.59
N TRP A 75 -19.48 24.80 15.49
CA TRP A 75 -18.74 24.72 14.23
C TRP A 75 -18.70 23.29 13.66
N TYR A 76 -18.71 22.27 14.53
CA TYR A 76 -18.74 20.86 14.14
C TYR A 76 -20.09 20.39 13.56
N LEU A 77 -21.13 21.23 13.61
CA LEU A 77 -22.41 20.94 12.96
C LEU A 77 -22.26 20.92 11.43
N VAL A 78 -21.43 21.80 10.87
CA VAL A 78 -21.17 21.87 9.42
C VAL A 78 -20.58 20.56 8.88
N PRO A 79 -19.45 20.04 9.39
CA PRO A 79 -18.91 18.76 8.94
C PRO A 79 -19.86 17.59 9.27
N GLY A 80 -20.62 17.66 10.36
CA GLY A 80 -21.64 16.65 10.68
C GLY A 80 -22.77 16.56 9.66
N ILE A 81 -23.33 17.70 9.26
CA ILE A 81 -24.35 17.77 8.21
C ILE A 81 -23.77 17.29 6.88
N LEU A 82 -22.56 17.71 6.52
CA LEU A 82 -21.88 17.22 5.30
C LEU A 82 -21.63 15.70 5.36
N GLY A 83 -21.31 15.15 6.52
CA GLY A 83 -21.17 13.72 6.75
C GLY A 83 -22.49 12.96 6.55
N LEU A 84 -23.61 13.49 7.07
CA LEU A 84 -24.94 12.92 6.83
C LEU A 84 -25.35 13.02 5.36
N VAL A 85 -25.05 14.16 4.71
CA VAL A 85 -25.25 14.34 3.27
C VAL A 85 -24.45 13.31 2.47
N MET A 86 -23.27 12.91 2.93
CA MET A 86 -22.49 11.88 2.26
C MET A 86 -23.16 10.49 2.30
N LEU A 87 -23.99 10.19 3.30
CA LEU A 87 -24.77 8.94 3.35
C LEU A 87 -25.86 8.87 2.27
N THR A 88 -26.32 10.02 1.75
CA THR A 88 -27.28 10.06 0.64
C THR A 88 -26.74 9.39 -0.64
N ARG A 89 -25.43 9.17 -0.72
CA ARG A 89 -24.79 8.41 -1.80
C ARG A 89 -25.32 6.97 -1.92
N MET A 90 -25.81 6.37 -0.84
CA MET A 90 -26.40 5.02 -0.90
C MET A 90 -27.77 5.00 -1.59
N ILE A 91 -28.38 6.16 -1.81
CA ILE A 91 -29.70 6.30 -2.43
C ILE A 91 -29.53 6.92 -3.83
N PRO A 92 -29.72 6.16 -4.93
CA PRO A 92 -29.44 6.66 -6.28
C PRO A 92 -30.24 7.91 -6.67
N THR A 93 -31.42 8.11 -6.08
CA THR A 93 -32.30 9.26 -6.36
C THR A 93 -31.77 10.60 -5.83
N ILE A 94 -31.02 10.61 -4.71
CA ILE A 94 -30.56 11.84 -4.02
C ILE A 94 -29.03 11.94 -4.03
N GLU A 95 -28.34 11.05 -4.75
CA GLU A 95 -26.88 10.98 -4.82
C GLU A 95 -26.20 12.32 -5.17
N TRP A 96 -26.87 13.17 -5.96
CA TRP A 96 -26.34 14.50 -6.33
C TRP A 96 -25.97 15.37 -5.13
N MET A 97 -26.66 15.23 -3.99
CA MET A 97 -26.38 16.00 -2.79
C MET A 97 -25.01 15.63 -2.18
N SER A 98 -24.61 14.35 -2.29
CA SER A 98 -23.28 13.89 -1.85
C SER A 98 -22.13 14.60 -2.56
N ARG A 99 -22.35 15.19 -3.75
CA ARG A 99 -21.30 15.88 -4.51
C ARG A 99 -20.78 17.12 -3.78
N TRP A 100 -21.63 17.81 -3.01
CA TRP A 100 -21.23 18.97 -2.20
C TRP A 100 -20.30 18.55 -1.05
N ALA A 101 -20.64 17.46 -0.35
CA ALA A 101 -19.79 16.90 0.68
C ALA A 101 -18.44 16.44 0.09
N LEU A 102 -18.46 15.78 -1.07
CA LEU A 102 -17.22 15.36 -1.76
C LEU A 102 -16.35 16.55 -2.19
N ALA A 103 -16.95 17.63 -2.73
CA ALA A 103 -16.21 18.83 -3.10
C ALA A 103 -15.52 19.46 -1.88
N PHE A 104 -16.22 19.51 -0.74
CA PHE A 104 -15.64 19.99 0.51
C PHE A 104 -14.49 19.09 0.99
N VAL A 105 -14.69 17.76 1.00
CA VAL A 105 -13.65 16.80 1.42
C VAL A 105 -12.41 16.89 0.53
N VAL A 106 -12.58 16.99 -0.79
CA VAL A 106 -11.46 17.14 -1.73
C VAL A 106 -10.75 18.49 -1.54
N GLY A 107 -11.49 19.59 -1.38
CA GLY A 107 -10.91 20.92 -1.17
C GLY A 107 -10.16 21.01 0.16
N TRP A 108 -10.77 20.56 1.25
CA TRP A 108 -10.14 20.48 2.56
C TRP A 108 -8.95 19.53 2.55
N GLY A 109 -9.09 18.34 1.97
CA GLY A 109 -8.02 17.34 1.88
C GLY A 109 -6.83 17.83 1.08
N ALA A 110 -7.05 18.48 -0.07
CA ALA A 110 -5.99 19.09 -0.85
C ALA A 110 -5.30 20.22 -0.06
N GLY A 111 -6.05 21.12 0.56
CA GLY A 111 -5.49 22.19 1.39
C GLY A 111 -4.66 21.67 2.57
N PHE A 112 -5.15 20.63 3.25
CA PHE A 112 -4.47 20.00 4.37
C PHE A 112 -3.20 19.26 3.96
N VAL A 113 -3.17 18.63 2.78
CA VAL A 113 -2.04 17.82 2.32
C VAL A 113 -0.96 18.66 1.64
N ILE A 114 -1.32 19.67 0.83
CA ILE A 114 -0.35 20.43 0.01
C ILE A 114 0.79 21.02 0.85
N GLY A 115 0.47 21.76 1.91
CA GLY A 115 1.48 22.44 2.74
C GLY A 115 2.47 21.46 3.37
N PRO A 116 2.00 20.48 4.17
CA PRO A 116 2.83 19.43 4.74
C PRO A 116 3.60 18.65 3.69
N THR A 117 2.99 18.24 2.58
CA THR A 117 3.66 17.45 1.54
C THR A 117 4.79 18.23 0.86
N LEU A 118 4.59 19.52 0.60
CA LEU A 118 5.65 20.38 0.07
C LEU A 118 6.82 20.49 1.05
N ASN A 119 6.54 20.62 2.35
CA ASN A 119 7.59 20.72 3.36
C ASN A 119 8.31 19.36 3.59
N SER A 120 7.55 18.29 3.76
CA SER A 120 8.06 16.98 4.19
C SER A 120 8.64 16.14 3.07
N TYR A 121 8.15 16.27 1.84
CA TYR A 121 8.68 15.54 0.70
C TYR A 121 9.53 16.44 -0.17
N LEU A 122 8.97 17.52 -0.72
CA LEU A 122 9.67 18.31 -1.74
C LEU A 122 10.85 19.09 -1.16
N LEU A 123 10.65 19.90 -0.12
CA LEU A 123 11.74 20.66 0.51
C LEU A 123 12.74 19.72 1.18
N ALA A 124 12.29 18.68 1.88
CA ALA A 124 13.19 17.72 2.51
C ALA A 124 14.07 16.98 1.47
N GLN A 125 13.51 16.54 0.33
CA GLN A 125 14.29 15.90 -0.74
C GLN A 125 15.25 16.88 -1.42
N LEU A 126 14.84 18.13 -1.61
CA LEU A 126 15.72 19.18 -2.13
C LEU A 126 16.90 19.42 -1.18
N TYR A 127 16.66 19.63 0.11
CA TYR A 127 17.72 19.80 1.10
C TYR A 127 18.62 18.56 1.19
N ALA A 128 18.04 17.37 1.21
CA ALA A 128 18.79 16.11 1.24
C ALA A 128 19.69 15.92 0.00
N SER A 129 19.35 16.52 -1.14
CA SER A 129 20.18 16.42 -2.34
C SER A 129 21.47 17.26 -2.26
N PHE A 130 21.53 18.27 -1.38
CA PHE A 130 22.71 19.12 -1.23
C PHE A 130 23.79 18.44 -0.37
N PRO A 131 25.06 18.39 -0.84
CA PRO A 131 26.15 17.72 -0.12
C PRO A 131 26.35 18.27 1.29
N TRP A 132 26.26 19.59 1.47
CA TRP A 132 26.46 20.23 2.77
C TRP A 132 25.46 19.73 3.83
N VAL A 133 24.20 19.50 3.46
CA VAL A 133 23.16 19.02 4.39
C VAL A 133 23.37 17.54 4.69
N ASN A 134 23.64 16.74 3.65
CA ASN A 134 23.86 15.29 3.79
C ASN A 134 25.10 14.96 4.65
N MET A 135 26.06 15.88 4.72
CA MET A 135 27.31 15.71 5.45
C MET A 135 27.28 16.21 6.90
N GLN A 136 26.23 16.90 7.35
CA GLN A 136 26.18 17.46 8.72
C GLN A 136 26.35 16.40 9.81
N GLY A 137 25.76 15.22 9.64
CA GLY A 137 25.86 14.10 10.58
C GLY A 137 27.23 13.41 10.61
N TYR A 138 28.11 13.72 9.65
CA TYR A 138 29.45 13.13 9.52
C TYR A 138 30.57 14.10 9.95
N LEU A 139 30.22 15.34 10.35
CA LEU A 139 31.18 16.31 10.88
C LEU A 139 31.74 15.81 12.22
N GLY A 140 33.02 15.44 12.24
CA GLY A 140 33.69 14.84 13.41
C GLY A 140 33.67 13.31 13.47
N SER A 141 33.11 12.65 12.45
CA SER A 141 33.19 11.19 12.30
C SER A 141 34.63 10.73 12.01
N PRO A 142 35.06 9.53 12.48
CA PRO A 142 36.34 8.95 12.08
C PRO A 142 36.53 8.96 10.57
N THR A 143 37.77 9.15 10.11
CA THR A 143 38.12 9.31 8.68
C THR A 143 37.56 8.19 7.79
N GLY A 144 37.39 6.98 8.34
CA GLY A 144 36.85 5.80 7.64
C GLY A 144 35.39 5.92 7.20
N GLU A 145 34.56 6.72 7.89
CA GLU A 145 33.15 6.92 7.54
C GLU A 145 32.91 8.25 6.82
N TYR A 146 33.74 9.26 7.10
CA TYR A 146 33.65 10.58 6.46
C TYR A 146 33.89 10.53 4.95
N VAL A 147 34.93 9.81 4.50
CA VAL A 147 35.31 9.77 3.07
C VAL A 147 34.24 9.09 2.21
N PRO A 148 33.70 7.90 2.57
CA PRO A 148 32.58 7.30 1.83
C PRO A 148 31.34 8.18 1.80
N ALA A 149 31.01 8.85 2.91
CA ALA A 149 29.87 9.76 2.99
C ALA A 149 30.02 10.96 2.04
N LEU A 150 31.22 11.54 1.96
CA LEU A 150 31.53 12.62 1.02
C LEU A 150 31.34 12.19 -0.44
N ILE A 151 31.86 11.01 -0.78
CA ILE A 151 31.73 10.46 -2.13
C ILE A 151 30.26 10.25 -2.48
N ASN A 152 29.47 9.67 -1.56
CA ASN A 152 28.04 9.46 -1.77
C ASN A 152 27.28 10.78 -1.94
N ALA A 153 27.55 11.77 -1.07
CA ALA A 153 26.90 13.08 -1.12
C ALA A 153 27.19 13.82 -2.44
N ILE A 154 28.43 13.81 -2.90
CA ILE A 154 28.81 14.40 -4.20
C ILE A 154 28.18 13.61 -5.35
N LEU A 155 28.22 12.27 -5.30
CA LEU A 155 27.66 11.43 -6.35
C LEU A 155 26.16 11.65 -6.50
N LEU A 156 25.40 11.69 -5.39
CA LEU A 156 23.97 12.00 -5.40
C LEU A 156 23.70 13.39 -6.00
N PHE A 157 24.47 14.41 -5.59
CA PHE A 157 24.31 15.76 -6.12
C PHE A 157 24.57 15.81 -7.64
N VAL A 158 25.64 15.16 -8.11
CA VAL A 158 25.96 15.07 -9.55
C VAL A 158 24.87 14.31 -10.31
N CYS A 159 24.35 13.21 -9.75
CA CYS A 159 23.22 12.47 -10.32
C CYS A 159 21.98 13.35 -10.47
N VAL A 160 21.63 14.13 -9.44
CA VAL A 160 20.48 15.05 -9.49
C VAL A 160 20.69 16.13 -10.55
N VAL A 161 21.87 16.77 -10.57
CA VAL A 161 22.18 17.83 -11.55
C VAL A 161 22.14 17.28 -12.99
N THR A 162 22.72 16.10 -13.24
CA THR A 162 22.71 15.49 -14.59
C THR A 162 21.30 15.12 -15.05
N VAL A 163 20.45 14.62 -14.14
CA VAL A 163 19.03 14.35 -14.44
C VAL A 163 18.26 15.66 -14.71
N LEU A 164 18.51 16.72 -13.94
CA LEU A 164 17.89 18.03 -14.21
C LEU A 164 18.31 18.60 -15.57
N ILE A 165 19.58 18.45 -15.95
CA ILE A 165 20.07 18.85 -17.29
C ILE A 165 19.34 18.05 -18.38
N TYR A 166 19.10 16.75 -18.17
CA TYR A 166 18.33 15.93 -19.11
C TYR A 166 16.89 16.42 -19.28
N PHE A 167 16.19 16.77 -18.20
CA PHE A 167 14.81 17.29 -18.26
C PHE A 167 14.72 18.77 -18.66
N PHE A 168 15.84 19.49 -18.72
CA PHE A 168 15.85 20.89 -19.13
C PHE A 168 15.68 21.01 -20.65
N PHE A 169 14.41 21.03 -21.10
CA PHE A 169 14.05 21.09 -22.52
C PHE A 169 14.27 22.45 -23.18
N SER A 170 14.52 23.51 -22.41
CA SER A 170 14.66 24.88 -22.91
C SER A 170 16.00 25.16 -23.62
N TYR A 171 16.95 24.23 -23.61
CA TYR A 171 18.25 24.38 -24.27
C TYR A 171 18.58 23.16 -25.13
N GLU A 172 19.19 23.38 -26.29
CA GLU A 172 19.59 22.28 -27.17
C GLU A 172 20.74 21.47 -26.56
N HIS A 173 20.52 20.17 -26.38
CA HIS A 173 21.51 19.23 -25.83
C HIS A 173 22.66 18.91 -26.81
N LYS A 174 23.50 19.90 -27.14
CA LYS A 174 24.69 19.75 -27.98
C LYS A 174 25.99 19.82 -27.16
N GLY A 175 27.01 19.06 -27.56
CA GLY A 175 28.33 19.06 -26.92
C GLY A 175 28.35 18.49 -25.49
N VAL A 176 29.05 19.16 -24.57
CA VAL A 176 29.24 18.72 -23.17
C VAL A 176 27.92 18.56 -22.41
N ILE A 177 26.94 19.43 -22.69
CA ILE A 177 25.60 19.39 -22.09
C ILE A 177 24.83 18.13 -22.55
N GLY A 178 25.00 17.72 -23.81
CA GLY A 178 24.44 16.47 -24.32
C GLY A 178 25.07 15.23 -23.68
N GLY A 179 26.38 15.27 -23.39
CA GLY A 179 27.08 14.22 -22.64
C GLY A 179 26.55 14.08 -21.19
N ALA A 180 26.40 15.21 -20.48
CA ALA A 180 25.84 15.24 -19.13
C ALA A 180 24.39 14.74 -19.10
N ALA A 181 23.56 15.14 -20.07
CA ALA A 181 22.19 14.64 -20.21
C ALA A 181 22.15 13.12 -20.46
N LYS A 182 23.08 12.58 -21.26
CA LYS A 182 23.17 11.13 -21.48
C LYS A 182 23.44 10.38 -20.18
N ILE A 183 24.34 10.89 -19.33
CA ILE A 183 24.58 10.33 -17.99
C ILE A 183 23.29 10.39 -17.15
N GLY A 184 22.57 11.51 -17.20
CA GLY A 184 21.26 11.66 -16.56
C GLY A 184 20.26 10.57 -16.98
N ILE A 185 20.21 10.21 -18.26
CA ILE A 185 19.37 9.11 -18.76
C ILE A 185 19.76 7.78 -18.12
N TRP A 186 21.05 7.46 -18.05
CA TRP A 186 21.51 6.22 -17.40
C TRP A 186 21.14 6.17 -15.93
N VAL A 187 21.34 7.28 -15.21
CA VAL A 187 20.94 7.42 -13.80
C VAL A 187 19.43 7.20 -13.64
N LEU A 188 18.62 7.80 -14.52
CA LEU A 188 17.17 7.65 -14.52
C LEU A 188 16.74 6.19 -14.74
N MET A 189 17.38 5.50 -15.69
CA MET A 189 17.10 4.08 -15.97
C MET A 189 17.45 3.19 -14.78
N VAL A 190 18.56 3.47 -14.08
CA VAL A 190 18.94 2.76 -12.85
C VAL A 190 17.93 3.02 -11.73
N ALA A 191 17.53 4.28 -11.53
CA ALA A 191 16.57 4.65 -10.49
C ALA A 191 15.18 3.99 -10.73
N PHE A 192 14.69 4.03 -11.96
CA PHE A 192 13.45 3.32 -12.32
C PHE A 192 13.60 1.81 -12.19
N GLY A 193 14.72 1.24 -12.62
CA GLY A 193 15.02 -0.19 -12.46
C GLY A 193 14.99 -0.61 -10.98
N ALA A 194 15.59 0.18 -10.09
CA ALA A 194 15.55 -0.05 -8.65
C ALA A 194 14.13 0.06 -8.08
N SER A 195 13.35 1.06 -8.52
CA SER A 195 11.95 1.23 -8.09
C SER A 195 11.09 0.02 -8.51
N PHE A 196 11.16 -0.40 -9.78
CA PHE A 196 10.46 -1.60 -10.24
C PHE A 196 10.93 -2.85 -9.50
N GLY A 197 12.24 -3.04 -9.33
CA GLY A 197 12.83 -4.15 -8.59
C GLY A 197 12.36 -4.24 -7.14
N SER A 198 12.21 -3.10 -6.45
CA SER A 198 11.71 -3.06 -5.06
C SER A 198 10.30 -3.63 -4.93
N THR A 199 9.42 -3.38 -5.91
CA THR A 199 8.05 -3.90 -5.88
C THR A 199 7.99 -5.41 -6.12
N VAL A 200 8.85 -5.92 -7.01
CA VAL A 200 8.99 -7.36 -7.27
C VAL A 200 9.54 -8.06 -6.02
N MET A 201 10.60 -7.49 -5.42
CA MET A 201 11.18 -8.00 -4.18
C MET A 201 10.16 -8.02 -3.05
N ALA A 202 9.34 -6.97 -2.90
CA ALA A 202 8.30 -6.91 -1.88
C ALA A 202 7.27 -8.04 -2.05
N ARG A 203 6.83 -8.33 -3.28
CA ARG A 203 5.90 -9.43 -3.57
C ARG A 203 6.51 -10.80 -3.28
N ILE A 204 7.75 -11.03 -3.70
CA ILE A 204 8.49 -12.29 -3.42
C ILE A 204 8.71 -12.44 -1.91
N SER A 205 9.10 -11.38 -1.23
CA SER A 205 9.30 -11.36 0.23
C SER A 205 8.02 -11.70 0.97
N LEU A 206 6.89 -11.14 0.55
CA LEU A 206 5.58 -11.46 1.13
C LEU A 206 5.21 -12.93 0.89
N PHE A 207 5.47 -13.47 -0.30
CA PHE A 207 5.25 -14.88 -0.60
C PHE A 207 6.13 -15.80 0.27
N ILE A 208 7.43 -15.50 0.40
CA ILE A 208 8.34 -16.25 1.27
C ILE A 208 7.88 -16.17 2.72
N GLY A 209 7.47 -14.99 3.21
CA GLY A 209 6.97 -14.81 4.56
C GLY A 209 5.74 -15.66 4.85
N ARG A 210 4.78 -15.70 3.92
CA ARG A 210 3.58 -16.56 4.05
C ARG A 210 3.89 -18.04 3.92
N SER A 211 4.85 -18.40 3.07
CA SER A 211 5.32 -19.79 2.94
C SER A 211 6.03 -20.28 4.20
N ARG A 212 6.89 -19.44 4.81
CA ARG A 212 7.56 -19.74 6.08
C ARG A 212 6.54 -19.85 7.21
N PHE A 213 5.57 -18.96 7.29
CA PHE A 213 4.49 -19.03 8.29
C PHE A 213 3.75 -20.39 8.23
N LEU A 214 3.42 -20.86 7.02
CA LEU A 214 2.74 -22.16 6.85
C LEU A 214 3.59 -23.37 7.25
N VAL A 215 4.92 -23.29 7.08
CA VAL A 215 5.84 -24.40 7.37
C VAL A 215 6.33 -24.39 8.81
N GLN A 216 6.61 -23.22 9.38
CA GLN A 216 7.32 -23.08 10.66
C GLN A 216 6.39 -22.68 11.81
N ASP A 217 5.48 -21.74 11.60
CA ASP A 217 4.67 -21.15 12.68
C ASP A 217 3.33 -21.86 12.88
N ALA A 218 2.80 -22.48 11.82
CA ALA A 218 1.63 -23.35 11.89
C ALA A 218 1.93 -24.71 12.57
N GLU A 219 3.20 -25.00 12.91
CA GLU A 219 3.66 -26.20 13.62
C GLU A 219 4.17 -25.92 15.05
N PRO A 220 3.32 -25.92 16.09
CA PRO A 220 3.81 -25.94 17.47
C PRO A 220 4.05 -27.35 18.03
N ALA A 221 3.54 -28.42 17.41
CA ALA A 221 3.61 -29.77 17.97
C ALA A 221 3.45 -30.92 16.94
N GLY A 222 4.58 -31.53 16.57
CA GLY A 222 4.63 -32.90 16.05
C GLY A 222 4.20 -33.11 14.60
N HIS A 223 4.90 -34.02 13.92
CA HIS A 223 4.80 -34.42 12.51
C HIS A 223 3.38 -34.84 12.00
N ALA A 224 2.31 -34.68 12.77
CA ALA A 224 0.93 -34.93 12.35
C ALA A 224 0.38 -33.82 11.44
N PHE A 225 0.81 -32.57 11.65
CA PHE A 225 0.35 -31.43 10.86
C PHE A 225 0.87 -31.45 9.42
N SER A 226 2.15 -31.77 9.22
CA SER A 226 2.73 -31.94 7.87
C SER A 226 2.08 -33.08 7.09
N ILE A 227 1.70 -34.18 7.74
CA ILE A 227 0.98 -35.29 7.11
C ILE A 227 -0.45 -34.86 6.73
N LEU A 228 -1.17 -34.15 7.59
CA LEU A 228 -2.54 -33.69 7.29
C LEU A 228 -2.58 -32.55 6.27
N LEU A 229 -1.57 -31.67 6.27
CA LEU A 229 -1.45 -30.58 5.29
C LEU A 229 -0.99 -31.11 3.94
N THR A 230 -0.06 -32.07 3.91
CA THR A 230 0.30 -32.77 2.65
C THR A 230 -0.86 -33.60 2.14
N ILE A 231 -1.62 -34.30 2.98
CA ILE A 231 -2.86 -34.99 2.59
C ILE A 231 -3.91 -33.99 2.11
N GLY A 232 -4.08 -32.85 2.77
CA GLY A 232 -5.01 -31.79 2.36
C GLY A 232 -4.63 -31.19 1.00
N ILE A 233 -3.36 -30.89 0.79
CA ILE A 233 -2.82 -30.43 -0.50
C ILE A 233 -2.97 -31.53 -1.56
N LEU A 234 -2.67 -32.80 -1.23
CA LEU A 234 -2.80 -33.93 -2.15
C LEU A 234 -4.27 -34.20 -2.51
N ILE A 235 -5.21 -34.08 -1.57
CA ILE A 235 -6.65 -34.19 -1.81
C ILE A 235 -7.13 -33.05 -2.71
N VAL A 236 -6.66 -31.82 -2.47
CA VAL A 236 -6.98 -30.67 -3.35
C VAL A 236 -6.41 -30.88 -4.75
N ILE A 237 -5.18 -31.40 -4.88
CA ILE A 237 -4.55 -31.74 -6.16
C ILE A 237 -5.28 -32.89 -6.85
N ILE A 238 -5.66 -33.94 -6.14
CA ILE A 238 -6.38 -35.11 -6.69
C ILE A 238 -7.80 -34.71 -7.10
N ALA A 239 -8.52 -33.96 -6.27
CA ALA A 239 -9.82 -33.41 -6.61
C ALA A 239 -9.74 -32.51 -7.86
N ALA A 240 -8.66 -31.73 -8.00
CA ALA A 240 -8.39 -30.93 -9.19
C ALA A 240 -8.06 -31.78 -10.44
N ILE A 241 -7.31 -32.88 -10.30
CA ILE A 241 -7.02 -33.82 -11.40
C ILE A 241 -8.30 -34.55 -11.86
N ILE A 242 -9.15 -34.96 -10.92
CA ILE A 242 -10.45 -35.60 -11.21
C ILE A 242 -11.39 -34.62 -11.91
N ALA A 243 -11.42 -33.35 -11.49
CA ALA A 243 -12.18 -32.31 -12.17
C ALA A 243 -11.69 -32.08 -13.61
N ARG A 244 -10.38 -32.20 -13.86
CA ARG A 244 -9.77 -32.09 -15.19
C ARG A 244 -10.15 -33.26 -16.12
N ARG A 245 -10.25 -34.49 -15.60
CA ARG A 245 -10.66 -35.67 -16.38
C ARG A 245 -12.14 -35.67 -16.79
N ARG A 246 -12.96 -34.82 -16.19
CA ARG A 246 -14.39 -34.69 -16.55
C ARG A 246 -14.65 -33.70 -17.69
N GLN A 247 -13.64 -32.99 -18.18
CA GLN A 247 -13.76 -32.18 -19.40
C GLN A 247 -13.36 -33.05 -20.61
N PRO A 248 -14.27 -33.34 -21.55
CA PRO A 248 -13.88 -33.98 -22.81
C PRO A 248 -12.93 -33.04 -23.58
N PRO A 249 -11.96 -33.58 -24.35
CA PRO A 249 -11.04 -32.76 -25.12
C PRO A 249 -11.84 -31.89 -26.10
N ALA A 250 -11.65 -30.57 -26.01
CA ALA A 250 -12.20 -29.63 -26.96
C ALA A 250 -11.67 -29.95 -28.36
N ALA A 251 -12.58 -30.09 -29.32
CA ALA A 251 -12.26 -30.29 -30.72
C ALA A 251 -11.37 -29.13 -31.21
N GLU A 252 -10.14 -29.44 -31.63
CA GLU A 252 -9.50 -28.74 -32.73
C GLU A 252 -10.39 -28.99 -33.95
N ASP A 253 -11.00 -27.96 -34.53
CA ASP A 253 -11.28 -27.87 -35.96
C ASP A 253 -11.83 -26.48 -36.33
N SER A 254 -11.38 -26.01 -37.50
CA SER A 254 -11.89 -24.90 -38.32
C SER A 254 -11.67 -23.44 -37.87
N GLU A 255 -10.46 -22.94 -38.04
CA GLU A 255 -10.24 -21.55 -38.53
C GLU A 255 -9.03 -21.55 -39.49
N ALA A 256 -9.22 -22.20 -40.63
CA ALA A 256 -8.35 -22.13 -41.80
C ALA A 256 -9.20 -22.21 -43.07
N ALA A 257 -10.13 -21.26 -43.23
CA ALA A 257 -10.77 -20.90 -44.50
C ALA A 257 -11.72 -19.72 -44.25
N GLU A 258 -11.24 -18.49 -44.44
CA GLU A 258 -11.87 -17.44 -45.25
C GLU A 258 -10.94 -16.22 -45.32
#